data_AF-A0A1G3NYB5-F1
#
_entry.id   AF-A0A1G3NYB5-F1
#
_cell.length_a   1.000
_cell.length_b   1.000
_cell.length_c   1.000
_cell.angle_alpha   90.00
_cell.angle_beta   90.00
_cell.angle_gamma   90.00
#
_symmetry.space_group_name_H-M   'P 1'
#
loop_
_entity.id
_entity.type
_entity.pdbx_description
1 polymer ?
#
loop_
_entity_poly.entity_id
_entity_poly.type
_entity_poly.pdbx_seq_one_letter_code
_entity_poly.pdbx_strand_id
1 'polypeptide(L)' 'MIEAVNKIMKYNYLFREKIPDFESCSKYLEKFIPDYNDRPHCSLQGLTPNEAHSGVNLNLQEISE' A
#
# COMPACT_ATOMS: atom_id res chain seq x y z
N MET A 1 -8.32 -4.12 -8.49
CA MET A 1 -9.22 -5.17 -7.94
C MET A 1 -9.01 -5.23 -6.45
N ILE A 2 -10.07 -5.07 -5.65
CA ILE A 2 -10.00 -5.01 -4.18
C ILE A 2 -9.34 -6.25 -3.56
N GLU A 3 -9.57 -7.42 -4.15
CA GLU A 3 -9.04 -8.70 -3.66
C GLU A 3 -7.51 -8.79 -3.72
N ALA A 4 -6.89 -8.17 -4.72
CA ALA A 4 -5.43 -8.12 -4.84
C ALA A 4 -4.80 -7.31 -3.70
N VAL A 5 -5.41 -6.16 -3.36
CA VAL A 5 -4.98 -5.33 -2.21
C VAL A 5 -5.17 -6.09 -0.91
N ASN A 6 -6.32 -6.75 -0.74
CA ASN A 6 -6.58 -7.58 0.45
C ASN A 6 -5.54 -8.71 0.59
N LYS A 7 -5.11 -9.32 -0.53
CA LYS A 7 -4.05 -10.33 -0.51
C LYS A 7 -2.72 -9.71 -0.07
N ILE A 8 -2.34 -8.55 -0.60
CA ILE A 8 -1.12 -7.84 -0.18
C ILE A 8 -1.18 -7.52 1.32
N MET A 9 -2.28 -6.95 1.81
CA MET A 9 -2.46 -6.61 3.23
C MET A 9 -2.33 -7.84 4.14
N LYS A 10 -2.96 -8.96 3.75
CA LYS A 10 -2.86 -10.20 4.53
C LYS A 10 -1.44 -10.75 4.56
N TYR A 11 -0.82 -10.95 3.40
CA TYR A 11 0.44 -11.67 3.30
C TYR A 11 1.66 -10.84 3.69
N ASN A 12 1.68 -9.55 3.33
CA ASN A 12 2.85 -8.69 3.58
C ASN A 12 2.82 -8.03 4.96
N TYR A 13 1.67 -7.99 5.61
CA TYR A 13 1.48 -7.31 6.90
C TYR A 13 0.85 -8.22 7.95
N LEU A 14 -0.45 -8.53 7.85
CA LEU A 14 -1.21 -9.15 8.95
C LEU A 14 -0.68 -10.52 9.37
N PHE A 15 -0.32 -11.38 8.41
CA PHE A 15 0.14 -12.75 8.70
C PHE A 15 1.56 -12.83 9.27
N ARG A 16 2.28 -11.70 9.32
CA ARG A 16 3.61 -11.62 9.94
C ARG A 16 3.55 -11.29 11.43
N GLU A 17 2.40 -10.86 11.91
CA GLU A 17 2.17 -10.46 13.29
C GLU A 17 1.38 -11.51 14.06
N LYS A 18 1.53 -11.50 15.39
CA LYS A 18 0.66 -12.24 16.29
C LYS A 18 -0.54 -11.36 16.64
N ILE A 19 -1.66 -11.58 15.97
CA ILE A 19 -2.89 -10.82 16.17
C ILE A 19 -3.87 -11.68 16.99
N PRO A 20 -4.05 -11.40 18.29
CA PRO A 20 -4.85 -12.26 19.18
C PRO A 20 -6.36 -12.09 19.00
N ASP A 21 -6.82 -10.90 18.58
CA ASP A 21 -8.22 -10.55 18.49
C ASP A 21 -8.49 -9.47 17.42
N PHE A 22 -9.76 -9.15 17.21
CA PHE A 22 -10.21 -8.21 16.19
C PHE A 22 -9.82 -6.75 16.49
N GLU A 23 -9.82 -6.32 17.75
CA GLU A 23 -9.44 -4.97 18.14
C GLU A 23 -7.94 -4.76 17.90
N SER A 24 -7.13 -5.75 18.25
CA SER A 24 -5.70 -5.81 17.92
C SER A 24 -5.49 -5.74 16.41
N CYS A 25 -6.30 -6.46 15.61
CA CYS A 25 -6.25 -6.38 14.15
C CYS A 25 -6.46 -4.96 13.63
N SER A 26 -7.46 -4.24 14.15
CA SER A 26 -7.71 -2.83 13.77
C SER A 26 -6.51 -1.94 14.10
N LYS A 27 -5.92 -2.08 15.29
CA LYS A 27 -4.73 -1.32 15.69
C LYS A 27 -3.53 -1.59 14.78
N TYR A 28 -3.33 -2.84 14.37
CA TYR A 28 -2.29 -3.18 13.40
C TYR A 28 -2.57 -2.59 12.02
N LEU A 29 -3.83 -2.63 11.56
CA LEU A 29 -4.23 -2.03 10.29
C LEU A 29 -4.01 -0.52 10.27
N GLU A 30 -4.32 0.20 11.36
CA GLU A 30 -4.03 1.64 11.50
C GLU A 30 -2.56 1.96 11.29
N LYS A 31 -1.66 1.05 11.68
CA LYS A 31 -0.22 1.18 11.43
C LYS A 31 0.19 0.80 10.00
N PHE A 32 -0.44 -0.22 9.42
CA PHE A 32 -0.03 -0.79 8.13
C PHE A 32 -0.58 -0.06 6.91
N ILE A 33 -1.76 0.55 7.02
CA ILE A 33 -2.38 1.29 5.92
C ILE A 33 -1.51 2.47 5.47
N PRO A 34 -0.98 3.33 6.37
CA PRO A 34 -0.06 4.41 5.98
C PRO A 34 1.18 3.88 5.24
N ASP A 35 1.84 2.85 5.78
CA ASP A 35 3.02 2.25 5.15
C ASP A 35 2.72 1.73 3.74
N TYR A 36 1.59 1.04 3.55
CA TYR A 36 1.18 0.58 2.22
C TYR A 36 0.91 1.74 1.26
N ASN A 37 0.26 2.80 1.74
CA ASN A 37 -0.15 3.95 0.95
C ASN A 37 1.02 4.90 0.60
N ASP A 38 2.14 4.80 1.31
CA ASP A 38 3.37 5.57 1.05
C ASP A 38 4.44 4.74 0.31
N ARG A 39 4.15 3.49 -0.04
CA ARG A 39 5.09 2.60 -0.73
C ARG A 39 4.87 2.62 -2.25
N PRO A 40 5.92 2.78 -3.08
CA PRO A 40 5.82 2.66 -4.53
C PRO A 40 5.28 1.30 -5.01
N HIS A 41 4.37 1.29 -5.99
CA HIS A 41 3.87 0.06 -6.62
C HIS A 41 4.18 0.05 -8.12
N CYS A 42 4.72 -1.08 -8.61
CA CYS A 42 4.96 -1.26 -10.04
C CYS A 42 3.67 -1.16 -10.87
N SER A 43 2.53 -1.63 -10.33
CA SER A 43 1.22 -1.52 -10.99
C SER A 43 0.72 -0.08 -11.10
N LEU A 44 1.32 0.85 -10.36
CA LEU A 44 1.04 2.29 -10.39
C LEU A 44 2.21 3.06 -11.04
N GLN A 45 2.98 2.40 -11.92
CA GLN A 45 4.11 3.00 -12.62
C GLN A 45 5.19 3.56 -11.68
N GLY A 46 5.33 2.97 -10.49
CA GLY A 46 6.28 3.42 -9.47
C GLY A 46 5.72 4.49 -8.52
N LEU A 47 4.49 4.94 -8.72
CA LEU A 47 3.80 5.81 -7.76
C LEU A 47 3.37 5.03 -6.51
N THR A 48 3.29 5.74 -5.41
CA THR A 48 2.59 5.28 -4.20
C THR A 48 1.07 5.34 -4.41
N PRO A 49 0.26 4.59 -3.63
CA PRO A 49 -1.20 4.69 -3.71
C PRO A 49 -1.69 6.09 -3.39
N ASN A 50 -1.06 6.81 -2.44
CA ASN A 50 -1.40 8.19 -2.13
C ASN A 50 -1.16 9.14 -3.31
N GLU A 51 -0.02 9.02 -3.99
CA GLU A 51 0.30 9.83 -5.17
C GLU A 51 -0.66 9.55 -6.33
N ALA A 52 -0.89 8.26 -6.62
CA ALA A 52 -1.82 7.85 -7.67
C ALA A 52 -3.25 8.32 -7.36
N HIS A 53 -3.68 8.25 -6.10
CA HIS A 53 -4.99 8.74 -5.67
C HIS A 53 -5.12 10.26 -5.78
N SER A 54 -4.04 10.99 -5.48
CA SER A 54 -3.97 12.45 -5.57
C SER A 54 -3.88 12.97 -7.01
N GLY A 55 -3.71 12.08 -7.99
CA GLY A 55 -3.62 12.43 -9.41
C GLY A 55 -2.22 12.85 -9.86
N VAL A 56 -1.17 12.53 -9.08
CA VAL A 56 0.22 12.75 -9.50
C VAL A 56 0.48 11.93 -10.78
N ASN A 57 1.10 12.57 -11.77
CA ASN A 57 1.49 11.93 -13.02
C ASN A 57 3.00 12.03 -13.20
N LEU A 58 3.66 10.90 -13.43
CA LEU A 58 5.09 10.88 -13.75
C LEU A 58 5.24 11.18 -15.23
N ASN A 59 5.83 12.34 -15.56
CA ASN A 59 6.28 12.59 -16.91
C ASN A 59 7.62 11.88 -17.15
N LEU A 60 7.53 10.65 -17.66
CA LEU A 60 8.71 9.79 -17.90
C LEU A 60 9.69 10.39 -18.93
N GLN A 61 9.27 11.38 -19.71
CA GLN A 61 10.13 12.07 -20.67
C GLN A 61 11.09 13.06 -19.98
N GLU A 62 10.67 13.69 -18.88
CA GLU A 62 11.48 14.64 -18.11
C GLU A 62 12.52 13.94 -17.21
N ILE A 63 12.36 12.64 -16.95
CA ILE A 63 13.23 11.85 -16.06
C ILE A 63 14.38 11.19 -16.85
N SER A 64 14.28 11.16 -18.19
CA SER A 64 15.20 10.46 -19.09
C SER A 64 16.31 11.35 -19.68
N GLU A 65 16.40 12.62 -19.27
CA GLU A 65 17.49 13.56 -19.64
C GLU A 65 18.55 13.67 -18.54
#